data_AF-A0A6H0SJZ7-F1
#
_entry.id   AF-A0A6H0SJZ7-F1
#
_cell.length_a   1.000
_cell.length_b   1.000
_cell.length_c   1.000
_cell.angle_alpha   90.00
_cell.angle_beta   90.00
_cell.angle_gamma   90.00
#
_symmetry.space_group_name_H-M   'P 1'
#
loop_
_entity.id
_entity.type
_entity.pdbx_description
1 polymer ?
#
loop_
_entity_poly.entity_id
_entity_poly.type
_entity_poly.pdbx_seq_one_letter_code
_entity_poly.pdbx_strand_id
1 'polypeptide(L)'
;MSDSDVSARASDFDPQQLILRAKRRRNFSERFDSFSDAYVWVLAAIVALAYLFSAIFGLIFALLGQGIAHRQMPTAVWTLQELSPVLLALGAIYLLRLLLNLGPVAVNAAQADWWLPLPLSSAALRGSALRNALLTGICASAFIGVLWLIVLYGLAGAFDPLLAGCALVCFALAGIVLASAGVVIQSFGQQRRAQRWIGRGIAAIVAVLVVFWALLTAKNQWAHNAVETMAGSVLELPAWICAAAILLALGVVSVWWAVQRNRHIGSRSLRSSGESQQRVLGALMQADGRAGTAPSTAAIGRRRRWGRRITANLPVAWRILVLRWIRGGYWQAAGGYLLLVMALAATVEQVANPLSAVVFYLGLGVLLTINVSRVIAPLLTQRQLTQHLGQPAAKLKRSAALFAVIYSAVALGLLTGGLGLLGVAHLGGFWWWSAAVVVGSLGVAAASLGHAQRKERDWESLLGAATSDTTIALVLFSELATLVRAVASLAPLFALVLSPQTGIAWPLWMISLLFALPVLRLLVGEFPRSMRR
;
A
#
# COMPACT_ATOMS: atom_id res chain seq x y z
N MET A 1 -17.40 71.68 -0.16
CA MET A 1 -16.08 71.33 -0.73
C MET A 1 -15.68 69.98 -0.18
N SER A 2 -15.21 69.12 -1.07
CA SER A 2 -15.16 67.66 -0.99
C SER A 2 -14.19 67.10 0.04
N ASP A 3 -14.71 66.43 1.07
CA ASP A 3 -14.03 65.32 1.76
C ASP A 3 -13.94 64.15 0.78
N SER A 4 -12.77 63.95 0.18
CA SER A 4 -12.42 62.69 -0.46
C SER A 4 -11.46 61.95 0.45
N ASP A 5 -12.04 61.27 1.44
CA ASP A 5 -11.47 60.06 2.04
C ASP A 5 -11.25 59.02 0.92
N VAL A 6 -10.18 59.21 0.17
CA VAL A 6 -9.54 58.11 -0.56
C VAL A 6 -8.85 57.30 0.52
N SER A 7 -9.65 56.50 1.21
CA SER A 7 -9.19 55.26 1.82
C SER A 7 -8.46 54.50 0.72
N ALA A 8 -7.15 54.69 0.68
CA ALA A 8 -6.24 53.82 -0.02
C ALA A 8 -6.41 52.46 0.64
N ARG A 9 -7.42 51.70 0.17
CA ARG A 9 -7.50 50.26 0.36
C ARG A 9 -6.12 49.78 -0.05
N ALA A 10 -5.30 49.43 0.94
CA ALA A 10 -4.06 48.71 0.71
C ALA A 10 -4.44 47.62 -0.27
N SER A 11 -4.00 47.75 -1.51
CA SER A 11 -4.39 46.83 -2.56
C SER A 11 -3.86 45.49 -2.08
N ASP A 12 -4.79 44.62 -1.67
CA ASP A 12 -4.49 43.30 -1.12
C ASP A 12 -3.56 42.63 -2.13
N PHE A 13 -2.26 42.60 -1.79
CA PHE A 13 -1.24 42.15 -2.71
C PHE A 13 -1.43 40.66 -2.88
N ASP A 14 -2.03 40.27 -4.01
CA ASP A 14 -2.28 38.87 -4.31
C ASP A 14 -1.06 38.26 -5.03
N PRO A 15 -0.27 37.41 -4.35
CA PRO A 15 0.90 36.76 -4.95
C PRO A 15 0.54 35.89 -6.16
N GLN A 16 -0.74 35.51 -6.31
CA GLN A 16 -1.21 34.78 -7.48
C GLN A 16 -1.09 35.63 -8.76
N GLN A 17 -1.30 36.94 -8.67
CA GLN A 17 -1.17 37.82 -9.84
C GLN A 17 0.28 37.89 -10.33
N LEU A 18 1.26 37.83 -9.43
CA LEU A 18 2.68 37.73 -9.81
C LEU A 18 3.03 36.38 -10.43
N ILE A 19 2.56 35.28 -9.85
CA ILE A 19 2.77 33.94 -10.44
C ILE A 19 2.09 33.83 -11.81
N LEU A 20 0.87 34.35 -11.95
CA LEU A 20 0.14 34.35 -13.21
C LEU A 20 0.81 35.26 -14.25
N ARG A 21 1.34 36.42 -13.84
CA ARG A 21 2.14 37.29 -14.72
C ARG A 21 3.45 36.62 -15.13
N ALA A 22 4.14 35.93 -14.21
CA ALA A 22 5.35 35.16 -14.52
C ALA A 22 5.05 33.98 -15.45
N LYS A 23 3.97 33.23 -15.21
CA LYS A 23 3.50 32.15 -16.10
C LYS A 23 3.10 32.68 -17.48
N ARG A 24 2.46 33.85 -17.56
CA ARG A 24 2.13 34.54 -18.82
C ARG A 24 3.36 35.09 -19.55
N ARG A 25 4.49 35.27 -18.86
CA ARG A 25 5.77 35.67 -19.47
C ARG A 25 6.65 34.50 -19.88
N ARG A 26 6.24 33.25 -19.61
CA ARG A 26 6.96 32.06 -20.10
C ARG A 26 7.03 32.05 -21.62
N ASN A 27 8.21 31.77 -22.14
CA ASN A 27 8.48 31.62 -23.56
C ASN A 27 7.66 30.47 -24.16
N PHE A 28 7.39 30.52 -25.46
CA PHE A 28 6.60 29.49 -26.15
C PHE A 28 7.21 28.09 -25.99
N SER A 29 8.54 27.98 -26.01
CA SER A 29 9.28 26.74 -25.74
C SER A 29 8.95 26.17 -24.35
N GLU A 30 9.05 26.96 -23.28
CA GLU A 30 8.75 26.52 -21.91
C GLU A 30 7.28 26.09 -21.73
N ARG A 31 6.36 26.69 -22.50
CA ARG A 31 4.95 26.28 -22.50
C ARG A 31 4.77 24.97 -23.24
N PHE A 32 5.40 24.81 -24.39
CA PHE A 32 5.37 23.59 -25.19
C PHE A 32 6.00 22.42 -24.43
N ASP A 33 7.14 22.62 -23.77
CA ASP A 33 7.77 21.61 -22.91
C ASP A 33 6.84 21.21 -21.77
N SER A 34 6.21 22.17 -21.09
CA SER A 34 5.25 21.85 -20.01
C SER A 34 3.98 21.13 -20.50
N PHE A 35 3.56 21.37 -21.75
CA PHE A 35 2.43 20.69 -22.37
C PHE A 35 2.81 19.28 -22.81
N SER A 36 3.99 19.13 -23.43
CA SER A 36 4.58 17.86 -23.82
C SER A 36 4.77 16.96 -22.60
N ASP A 37 5.35 17.47 -21.52
CA ASP A 37 5.50 16.75 -20.26
C ASP A 37 4.13 16.30 -19.70
N ALA A 38 3.15 17.20 -19.65
CA ALA A 38 1.81 16.86 -19.16
C ALA A 38 1.16 15.77 -20.02
N TYR A 39 1.30 15.85 -21.34
CA TYR A 39 0.79 14.84 -22.28
C TYR A 39 1.46 13.48 -22.06
N VAL A 40 2.79 13.44 -21.95
CA VAL A 40 3.56 12.21 -21.69
C VAL A 40 3.15 11.59 -20.35
N TRP A 41 2.98 12.40 -19.30
CA TRP A 41 2.50 11.93 -18.00
C TRP A 41 1.08 11.35 -18.05
N VAL A 42 0.18 11.99 -18.80
CA VAL A 42 -1.19 11.48 -18.98
C VAL A 42 -1.17 10.17 -19.74
N LEU A 43 -0.40 10.06 -20.83
CA LEU A 43 -0.27 8.83 -21.59
C LEU A 43 0.33 7.70 -20.74
N ALA A 44 1.40 7.98 -20.01
CA ALA A 44 2.02 7.02 -19.08
C ALA A 44 1.04 6.56 -17.99
N ALA A 45 0.23 7.49 -17.46
CA ALA A 45 -0.80 7.17 -16.48
C ALA A 45 -1.89 6.26 -17.07
N ILE A 46 -2.36 6.53 -18.31
CA ILE A 46 -3.36 5.70 -19.00
C ILE A 46 -2.81 4.28 -19.23
N VAL A 47 -1.56 4.17 -19.71
CA VAL A 47 -0.91 2.86 -19.94
C VAL A 47 -0.75 2.10 -18.62
N ALA A 48 -0.28 2.76 -17.56
CA ALA A 48 -0.15 2.16 -16.23
C ALA A 48 -1.51 1.70 -15.67
N LEU A 49 -2.56 2.49 -15.89
CA LEU A 49 -3.93 2.16 -15.50
C LEU A 49 -4.45 0.93 -16.25
N ALA A 50 -4.20 0.83 -17.56
CA ALA A 50 -4.57 -0.33 -18.37
C ALA A 50 -3.89 -1.62 -17.89
N TYR A 51 -2.58 -1.57 -17.64
CA TYR A 51 -1.86 -2.72 -17.07
C TYR A 51 -2.33 -3.08 -15.66
N LEU A 52 -2.61 -2.07 -14.83
CA LEU A 52 -3.18 -2.29 -13.50
C LEU A 52 -4.54 -2.98 -13.60
N PHE A 53 -5.41 -2.56 -14.52
CA PHE A 53 -6.70 -3.20 -14.75
C PHE A 53 -6.56 -4.64 -15.24
N SER A 54 -5.68 -4.91 -16.19
CA SER A 54 -5.39 -6.27 -16.65
C SER A 54 -4.90 -7.17 -15.49
N ALA A 55 -3.99 -6.67 -14.65
CA ALA A 55 -3.51 -7.40 -13.49
C ALA A 55 -4.61 -7.66 -12.45
N ILE A 56 -5.49 -6.69 -12.21
CA ILE A 56 -6.61 -6.83 -11.27
C ILE A 56 -7.65 -7.82 -11.79
N PHE A 57 -7.98 -7.78 -13.08
CA PHE A 57 -8.84 -8.80 -13.69
C PHE A 57 -8.23 -10.19 -13.56
N GLY A 58 -6.94 -10.36 -13.87
CA GLY A 58 -6.25 -11.64 -13.69
C GLY A 58 -6.26 -12.13 -12.23
N LEU A 59 -6.10 -11.21 -11.27
CA LEU A 59 -6.22 -11.51 -9.84
C LEU A 59 -7.64 -11.97 -9.47
N ILE A 60 -8.67 -11.27 -9.97
CA ILE A 60 -10.09 -11.62 -9.73
C ILE A 60 -10.41 -12.99 -10.34
N PHE A 61 -9.99 -13.27 -11.57
CA PHE A 61 -10.15 -14.58 -12.20
C PHE A 61 -9.49 -15.69 -11.37
N ALA A 62 -8.28 -15.47 -10.87
CA ALA A 62 -7.59 -16.42 -10.01
C ALA A 62 -8.30 -16.60 -8.66
N LEU A 63 -8.82 -15.53 -8.07
CA LEU A 63 -9.59 -15.58 -6.82
C LEU A 63 -10.95 -16.26 -6.99
N LEU A 64 -11.60 -16.10 -8.14
CA LEU A 64 -12.88 -16.73 -8.47
C LEU A 64 -12.72 -18.22 -8.81
N GLY A 65 -11.57 -18.63 -9.34
CA GLY A 65 -11.30 -20.03 -9.69
C GLY A 65 -12.24 -20.57 -10.78
N GLN A 66 -12.69 -19.70 -11.70
CA GLN A 66 -13.59 -20.12 -12.79
C GLN A 66 -12.96 -21.29 -13.57
N GLY A 67 -13.65 -22.42 -13.58
CA GLY A 67 -13.20 -23.66 -14.23
C GLY A 67 -12.44 -24.66 -13.34
N ILE A 68 -12.29 -24.40 -12.03
CA ILE A 68 -11.69 -25.34 -11.07
C ILE A 68 -12.70 -25.63 -9.95
N ALA A 69 -12.82 -26.89 -9.54
CA ALA A 69 -13.71 -27.29 -8.45
C ALA A 69 -13.30 -26.64 -7.11
N HIS A 70 -14.20 -25.87 -6.52
CA HIS A 70 -14.06 -25.29 -5.18
C HIS A 70 -14.21 -26.38 -4.11
N ARG A 71 -13.44 -26.28 -3.03
CA ARG A 71 -13.61 -27.17 -1.87
C ARG A 71 -14.69 -26.59 -0.96
N GLN A 72 -15.84 -27.25 -0.89
CA GLN A 72 -16.92 -26.86 0.02
C GLN A 72 -16.43 -26.95 1.47
N MET A 73 -16.38 -25.81 2.16
CA MET A 73 -16.06 -25.74 3.59
C MET A 73 -17.31 -25.37 4.38
N PRO A 74 -17.60 -26.04 5.51
CA PRO A 74 -18.78 -25.76 6.32
C PRO A 74 -18.76 -24.35 6.97
N THR A 75 -17.58 -23.71 7.04
CA THR A 75 -17.39 -22.37 7.61
C THR A 75 -17.39 -21.24 6.58
N ALA A 76 -17.35 -21.58 5.28
CA ALA A 76 -17.26 -20.63 4.20
C ALA A 76 -18.68 -20.24 3.76
N VAL A 77 -19.26 -19.26 4.45
CA VAL A 77 -20.67 -18.86 4.27
C VAL A 77 -20.79 -17.58 3.44
N TRP A 78 -19.69 -16.86 3.21
CA TRP A 78 -19.72 -15.61 2.44
C TRP A 78 -19.39 -15.84 0.97
N THR A 79 -20.18 -15.21 0.11
CA THR A 79 -19.80 -15.00 -1.29
C THR A 79 -18.93 -13.75 -1.43
N LEU A 80 -18.09 -13.67 -2.46
CA LEU A 80 -17.23 -12.49 -2.68
C LEU A 80 -18.08 -11.23 -2.99
N GLN A 81 -19.30 -11.42 -3.49
CA GLN A 81 -20.27 -10.35 -3.74
C GLN A 81 -20.80 -9.74 -2.43
N GLU A 82 -21.07 -10.55 -1.40
CA GLU A 82 -21.50 -10.09 -0.07
C GLU A 82 -20.43 -9.30 0.68
N LEU A 83 -19.16 -9.53 0.35
CA LEU A 83 -18.02 -8.76 0.87
C LEU A 83 -17.84 -7.39 0.18
N SER A 84 -18.46 -7.17 -0.97
CA SER A 84 -18.31 -5.93 -1.74
C SER A 84 -18.71 -4.64 -0.98
N PRO A 85 -19.82 -4.55 -0.22
CA PRO A 85 -20.15 -3.33 0.53
C PRO A 85 -19.23 -3.08 1.72
N VAL A 86 -18.67 -4.14 2.31
CA VAL A 86 -17.68 -4.06 3.39
C VAL A 86 -16.37 -3.48 2.86
N LEU A 87 -15.95 -3.93 1.66
CA LEU A 87 -14.77 -3.39 0.98
C LEU A 87 -14.95 -1.91 0.63
N LEU A 88 -16.17 -1.45 0.28
CA LEU A 88 -16.47 -0.03 0.08
C LEU A 88 -16.25 0.79 1.34
N ALA A 89 -16.84 0.36 2.46
CA ALA A 89 -16.71 1.04 3.74
C ALA A 89 -15.24 1.12 4.18
N LEU A 90 -14.50 0.02 4.06
CA LEU A 90 -13.06 -0.02 4.34
C LEU A 90 -12.27 0.91 3.39
N GLY A 91 -12.58 0.90 2.10
CA GLY A 91 -11.96 1.77 1.10
C GLY A 91 -12.11 3.25 1.43
N ALA A 92 -13.34 3.68 1.77
CA ALA A 92 -13.61 5.04 2.21
C ALA A 92 -12.84 5.41 3.50
N ILE A 93 -12.75 4.49 4.46
CA ILE A 93 -12.01 4.70 5.71
C ILE A 93 -10.50 4.82 5.47
N TYR A 94 -9.94 3.97 4.60
CA TYR A 94 -8.52 4.06 4.24
C TYR A 94 -8.21 5.32 3.45
N LEU A 95 -9.10 5.74 2.55
CA LEU A 95 -8.96 7.00 1.82
C LEU A 95 -9.02 8.20 2.79
N LEU A 96 -9.95 8.20 3.74
CA LEU A 96 -9.98 9.22 4.80
C LEU A 96 -8.68 9.25 5.60
N ARG A 97 -8.15 8.09 5.97
CA ARG A 97 -6.88 7.98 6.70
C ARG A 97 -5.70 8.49 5.87
N LEU A 98 -5.70 8.21 4.57
CA LEU A 98 -4.72 8.74 3.62
C LEU A 98 -4.82 10.26 3.53
N LEU A 99 -6.01 10.82 3.32
CA LEU A 99 -6.23 12.27 3.26
C LEU A 99 -5.85 12.98 4.57
N LEU A 100 -6.16 12.37 5.71
CA LEU A 100 -5.77 12.90 7.02
C LEU A 100 -4.25 12.90 7.24
N ASN A 101 -3.53 11.93 6.66
CA ASN A 101 -2.06 11.87 6.66
C ASN A 101 -1.44 12.86 5.66
N LEU A 102 -2.04 12.99 4.47
CA LEU A 102 -1.52 13.82 3.40
C LEU A 102 -1.75 15.31 3.65
N GLY A 103 -2.77 15.71 4.42
CA GLY A 103 -3.02 17.14 4.60
C GLY A 103 -3.68 17.74 3.37
N PRO A 104 -5.02 17.79 3.27
CA PRO A 104 -5.70 18.53 2.22
C PRO A 104 -5.19 19.97 2.07
N VAL A 105 -4.73 20.61 3.15
CA VAL A 105 -4.16 21.98 3.12
C VAL A 105 -2.66 21.95 3.39
N ALA A 106 -1.90 21.27 2.53
CA ALA A 106 -0.45 21.26 2.61
C ALA A 106 0.14 22.36 1.71
N VAL A 107 0.95 23.24 2.30
CA VAL A 107 1.82 24.17 1.56
C VAL A 107 3.21 23.53 1.50
N ASN A 108 3.84 23.53 0.34
CA ASN A 108 5.20 23.01 0.16
C ASN A 108 6.14 23.61 1.23
N ALA A 109 6.98 22.81 1.88
CA ALA A 109 7.85 23.30 2.97
C ALA A 109 8.75 24.45 2.51
N ALA A 110 9.30 24.35 1.29
CA ALA A 110 10.08 25.42 0.67
C ALA A 110 9.22 26.65 0.33
N GLN A 111 7.89 26.51 0.17
CA GLN A 111 6.97 27.63 0.03
C GLN A 111 6.57 28.25 1.37
N ALA A 112 6.44 27.40 2.39
CA ALA A 112 6.06 27.79 3.74
C ALA A 112 7.13 28.64 4.43
N ASP A 113 8.42 28.34 4.21
CA ASP A 113 9.55 29.01 4.89
C ASP A 113 9.70 30.49 4.56
N TRP A 114 9.43 30.90 3.32
CA TRP A 114 9.50 32.30 2.91
C TRP A 114 8.16 33.04 3.01
N TRP A 115 7.01 32.33 2.99
CA TRP A 115 5.69 32.97 2.90
C TRP A 115 4.93 33.10 4.19
N LEU A 116 4.98 32.08 5.05
CA LEU A 116 4.28 32.11 6.33
C LEU A 116 4.75 33.25 7.28
N PRO A 117 6.00 33.75 7.24
CA PRO A 117 6.39 34.90 8.06
C PRO A 117 5.94 36.26 7.50
N LEU A 118 5.46 36.34 6.24
CA LEU A 118 5.04 37.61 5.65
C LEU A 118 3.63 38.02 6.14
N PRO A 119 3.39 39.31 6.45
CA PRO A 119 2.09 39.82 6.89
C PRO A 119 1.12 40.01 5.71
N LEU A 120 0.93 38.97 4.89
CA LEU A 120 0.04 38.98 3.72
C LEU A 120 -1.24 38.18 3.98
N SER A 121 -2.34 38.56 3.33
CA SER A 121 -3.63 37.89 3.44
C SER A 121 -3.58 36.49 2.82
N SER A 122 -3.43 35.46 3.66
CA SER A 122 -3.35 34.04 3.23
C SER A 122 -4.67 33.44 2.70
N ALA A 123 -5.73 34.26 2.52
CA ALA A 123 -7.07 33.81 2.14
C ALA A 123 -7.12 33.19 0.73
N ALA A 124 -6.51 33.84 -0.27
CA ALA A 124 -6.49 33.34 -1.65
C ALA A 124 -5.75 32.00 -1.78
N LEU A 125 -4.67 31.84 -1.02
CA LEU A 125 -3.87 30.61 -1.01
C LEU A 125 -4.62 29.45 -0.34
N ARG A 126 -5.27 29.72 0.79
CA ARG A 126 -6.11 28.72 1.47
C ARG A 126 -7.28 28.26 0.60
N GLY A 127 -7.87 29.15 -0.20
CA GLY A 127 -8.88 28.80 -1.19
C GLY A 127 -8.35 27.87 -2.29
N SER A 128 -7.17 28.17 -2.84
CA SER A 128 -6.54 27.31 -3.85
C SER A 128 -6.11 25.94 -3.30
N ALA A 129 -5.62 25.89 -2.06
CA ALA A 129 -5.26 24.65 -1.38
C ALA A 129 -6.50 23.79 -1.10
N LEU A 130 -7.61 24.41 -0.65
CA LEU A 130 -8.89 23.72 -0.49
C LEU A 130 -9.39 23.15 -1.82
N ARG A 131 -9.31 23.91 -2.92
CA ARG A 131 -9.69 23.41 -4.25
C ARG A 131 -8.84 22.19 -4.65
N ASN A 132 -7.53 22.27 -4.47
CA ASN A 132 -6.63 21.15 -4.78
C ASN A 132 -6.93 19.94 -3.89
N ALA A 133 -7.24 20.15 -2.61
CA ALA A 133 -7.68 19.08 -1.70
C ALA A 133 -8.92 18.36 -2.22
N LEU A 134 -9.95 19.12 -2.60
CA LEU A 134 -11.20 18.59 -3.10
C LEU A 134 -10.96 17.80 -4.39
N LEU A 135 -10.14 18.33 -5.31
CA LEU A 135 -9.75 17.61 -6.52
C LEU A 135 -9.00 16.31 -6.22
N THR A 136 -8.04 16.32 -5.28
CA THR A 136 -7.35 15.08 -4.89
C THR A 136 -8.29 14.06 -4.24
N GLY A 137 -9.27 14.52 -3.45
CA GLY A 137 -10.30 13.66 -2.86
C GLY A 137 -11.22 13.05 -3.91
N ILE A 138 -11.69 13.86 -4.87
CA ILE A 138 -12.50 13.40 -6.01
C ILE A 138 -11.73 12.36 -6.82
N CYS A 139 -10.51 12.68 -7.25
CA CYS A 139 -9.71 11.77 -8.08
C CYS A 139 -9.37 10.47 -7.35
N ALA A 140 -8.96 10.53 -6.08
CA ALA A 140 -8.64 9.34 -5.30
C ALA A 140 -9.87 8.46 -5.05
N SER A 141 -11.02 9.08 -4.75
CA SER A 141 -12.26 8.34 -4.48
C SER A 141 -12.86 7.76 -5.76
N ALA A 142 -12.85 8.52 -6.86
CA ALA A 142 -13.24 8.03 -8.17
C ALA A 142 -12.34 6.87 -8.62
N PHE A 143 -11.02 6.95 -8.39
CA PHE A 143 -10.11 5.85 -8.70
C PHE A 143 -10.43 4.58 -7.89
N ILE A 144 -10.66 4.68 -6.57
CA ILE A 144 -11.12 3.55 -5.75
C ILE A 144 -12.47 3.03 -6.25
N GLY A 145 -13.38 3.92 -6.66
CA GLY A 145 -14.67 3.58 -7.22
C GLY A 145 -14.58 2.79 -8.51
N VAL A 146 -13.70 3.20 -9.43
CA VAL A 146 -13.41 2.46 -10.67
C VAL A 146 -12.85 1.08 -10.35
N LEU A 147 -11.89 0.99 -9.41
CA LEU A 147 -11.34 -0.29 -8.98
C LEU A 147 -12.41 -1.22 -8.39
N TRP A 148 -13.30 -0.68 -7.57
CA TRP A 148 -14.38 -1.44 -6.98
C TRP A 148 -15.43 -1.88 -8.02
N LEU A 149 -15.80 -1.00 -8.95
CA LEU A 149 -16.72 -1.34 -10.05
C LEU A 149 -16.16 -2.48 -10.88
N ILE A 150 -14.86 -2.45 -11.19
CA ILE A 150 -14.19 -3.53 -11.92
C ILE A 150 -14.29 -4.86 -11.16
N VAL A 151 -14.05 -4.84 -9.84
CA VAL A 151 -14.21 -6.03 -8.99
C VAL A 151 -15.66 -6.52 -9.03
N LEU A 152 -16.64 -5.64 -8.86
CA LEU A 152 -18.06 -6.00 -8.88
C LEU A 152 -18.48 -6.57 -10.24
N TYR A 153 -18.08 -5.94 -11.35
CA TYR A 153 -18.39 -6.41 -12.70
C TYR A 153 -17.72 -7.74 -13.03
N GLY A 154 -16.47 -7.93 -12.58
CA GLY A 154 -15.79 -9.22 -12.68
C GLY A 154 -16.51 -10.34 -11.91
N LEU A 155 -17.29 -10.00 -10.88
CA LEU A 155 -18.05 -10.95 -10.06
C LEU A 155 -19.49 -11.16 -10.52
N ALA A 156 -20.16 -10.13 -11.03
CA ALA A 156 -21.56 -10.16 -11.42
C ALA A 156 -21.76 -10.58 -12.89
N GLY A 157 -20.72 -10.50 -13.73
CA GLY A 157 -20.75 -10.96 -15.12
C GLY A 157 -21.62 -10.12 -16.08
N ALA A 158 -22.36 -9.13 -15.58
CA ALA A 158 -23.21 -8.23 -16.36
C ALA A 158 -22.78 -6.77 -16.16
N PHE A 159 -22.50 -6.06 -17.26
CA PHE A 159 -22.15 -4.65 -17.24
C PHE A 159 -23.37 -3.79 -17.56
N ASP A 160 -23.85 -3.05 -16.56
CA ASP A 160 -24.83 -1.98 -16.77
C ASP A 160 -24.11 -0.60 -16.73
N PRO A 161 -24.02 0.13 -17.86
CA PRO A 161 -23.35 1.42 -17.92
C PRO A 161 -24.03 2.49 -17.07
N LEU A 162 -25.34 2.39 -16.83
CA LEU A 162 -26.07 3.38 -16.03
C LEU A 162 -25.72 3.25 -14.54
N LEU A 163 -25.65 2.01 -14.04
CA LEU A 163 -25.17 1.71 -12.69
C LEU A 163 -23.72 2.20 -12.50
N ALA A 164 -22.84 1.95 -13.46
CA ALA A 164 -21.45 2.42 -13.42
C ALA A 164 -21.36 3.93 -13.30
N GLY A 165 -22.13 4.65 -14.13
CA GLY A 165 -22.17 6.11 -14.13
C GLY A 165 -22.64 6.68 -12.80
N CYS A 166 -23.77 6.18 -12.27
CA CYS A 166 -24.32 6.61 -10.98
C CYS A 166 -23.37 6.29 -9.81
N ALA A 167 -22.75 5.12 -9.81
CA ALA A 167 -21.76 4.74 -8.80
C ALA A 167 -20.54 5.66 -8.83
N LEU A 168 -19.99 5.97 -10.02
CA LEU A 168 -18.88 6.91 -10.17
C LEU A 168 -19.20 8.31 -9.63
N VAL A 169 -20.41 8.81 -9.89
CA VAL A 169 -20.88 10.08 -9.33
C VAL A 169 -20.93 10.00 -7.79
N CYS A 170 -21.45 8.91 -7.23
CA CYS A 170 -21.44 8.70 -5.78
C CYS A 170 -20.03 8.67 -5.20
N PHE A 171 -19.07 8.00 -5.85
CA PHE A 171 -17.68 7.98 -5.42
C PHE A 171 -17.04 9.37 -5.48
N ALA A 172 -17.31 10.15 -6.53
CA ALA A 172 -16.82 11.52 -6.63
C ALA A 172 -17.38 12.38 -5.49
N LEU A 173 -18.68 12.31 -5.21
CA LEU A 173 -19.33 13.03 -4.11
C LEU A 173 -18.81 12.57 -2.74
N ALA A 174 -18.61 11.27 -2.53
CA ALA A 174 -17.99 10.74 -1.32
C ALA A 174 -16.57 11.29 -1.12
N GLY A 175 -15.79 11.41 -2.21
CA GLY A 175 -14.46 12.01 -2.18
C GLY A 175 -14.47 13.47 -1.70
N ILE A 176 -15.47 14.25 -2.12
CA ILE A 176 -15.69 15.63 -1.67
C ILE A 176 -15.96 15.67 -0.17
N VAL A 177 -16.87 14.82 0.32
CA VAL A 177 -17.23 14.73 1.75
C VAL A 177 -16.04 14.29 2.61
N LEU A 178 -15.25 13.33 2.14
CA LEU A 178 -14.07 12.84 2.87
C LEU A 178 -12.95 13.90 2.91
N ALA A 179 -12.72 14.62 1.81
CA ALA A 179 -11.76 15.71 1.75
C ALA A 179 -12.17 16.90 2.64
N SER A 180 -13.45 17.30 2.61
CA SER A 180 -13.97 18.37 3.44
C SER A 180 -13.93 18.00 4.94
N ALA A 181 -14.31 16.78 5.30
CA ALA A 181 -14.16 16.27 6.67
C ALA A 181 -12.69 16.25 7.12
N GLY A 182 -11.77 15.87 6.21
CA GLY A 182 -10.34 15.95 6.44
C GLY A 182 -9.88 17.36 6.79
N VAL A 183 -10.31 18.38 6.04
CA VAL A 183 -9.99 19.80 6.30
C VAL A 183 -10.52 20.25 7.67
N VAL A 184 -11.75 19.89 8.01
CA VAL A 184 -12.36 20.24 9.31
C VAL A 184 -11.57 19.62 10.46
N ILE A 185 -11.26 18.32 10.40
CA ILE A 185 -10.49 17.63 11.45
C ILE A 185 -9.10 18.26 11.64
N GLN A 186 -8.50 18.72 10.55
CA GLN A 186 -7.21 19.40 10.59
C GLN A 186 -7.27 20.80 11.20
N SER A 187 -8.36 21.53 10.96
CA SER A 187 -8.60 22.82 11.61
C SER A 187 -8.61 22.73 13.13
N PHE A 188 -9.08 21.60 13.69
CA PHE A 188 -9.07 21.37 15.14
C PHE A 188 -7.75 20.81 15.68
N GLY A 189 -6.75 20.53 14.83
CA GLY A 189 -5.49 19.89 15.25
C GLY A 189 -5.68 18.48 15.81
N GLN A 190 -6.83 17.84 15.57
CA GLN A 190 -7.19 16.55 16.15
C GLN A 190 -6.81 15.34 15.27
N GLN A 191 -5.95 15.53 14.27
CA GLN A 191 -5.50 14.48 13.33
C GLN A 191 -5.15 13.16 14.04
N ARG A 192 -4.34 13.22 15.11
CA ARG A 192 -3.92 12.02 15.88
C ARG A 192 -5.07 11.35 16.63
N ARG A 193 -6.07 12.11 17.07
CA ARG A 193 -7.27 11.55 17.73
C ARG A 193 -8.17 10.90 16.69
N ALA A 194 -8.44 11.59 15.59
CA ALA A 194 -9.24 11.06 14.47
C ALA A 194 -8.64 9.75 13.92
N GLN A 195 -7.33 9.67 13.73
CA GLN A 195 -6.67 8.43 13.30
C GLN A 195 -6.85 7.26 14.30
N ARG A 196 -6.89 7.53 15.60
CA ARG A 196 -7.17 6.49 16.62
C ARG A 196 -8.62 6.05 16.59
N TRP A 197 -9.56 7.00 16.44
CA TRP A 197 -10.98 6.69 16.30
C TRP A 197 -11.26 5.88 15.04
N ILE A 198 -10.63 6.24 13.92
CA ILE A 198 -10.66 5.45 12.68
C ILE A 198 -10.13 4.04 12.92
N GLY A 199 -8.99 3.90 13.62
CA GLY A 199 -8.46 2.58 13.97
C GLY A 199 -9.40 1.74 14.83
N ARG A 200 -10.12 2.36 15.78
CA ARG A 200 -11.18 1.70 16.55
C ARG A 200 -12.40 1.36 15.70
N GLY A 201 -12.76 2.23 14.76
CA GLY A 201 -13.85 1.99 13.80
C GLY A 201 -13.58 0.77 12.92
N ILE A 202 -12.34 0.62 12.42
CA ILE A 202 -11.93 -0.59 11.69
C ILE A 202 -12.06 -1.83 12.59
N ALA A 203 -11.61 -1.76 13.84
CA ALA A 203 -11.76 -2.88 14.78
C ALA A 203 -13.22 -3.21 15.08
N ALA A 204 -14.10 -2.20 15.16
CA ALA A 204 -15.53 -2.39 15.34
C ALA A 204 -16.17 -3.05 14.10
N ILE A 205 -15.81 -2.62 12.89
CA ILE A 205 -16.26 -3.27 11.64
C ILE A 205 -15.84 -4.74 11.62
N VAL A 206 -14.58 -5.03 11.99
CA VAL A 206 -14.10 -6.42 12.08
C VAL A 206 -14.88 -7.21 13.13
N ALA A 207 -15.19 -6.63 14.29
CA ALA A 207 -16.00 -7.31 15.30
C ALA A 207 -17.42 -7.62 14.81
N VAL A 208 -18.06 -6.66 14.13
CA VAL A 208 -19.38 -6.85 13.51
C VAL A 208 -19.33 -7.97 12.47
N LEU A 209 -18.31 -7.97 11.61
CA LEU A 209 -18.08 -9.02 10.62
C LEU A 209 -17.94 -10.41 11.23
N VAL A 210 -17.22 -10.53 12.35
CA VAL A 210 -17.09 -11.81 13.07
C VAL A 210 -18.42 -12.25 13.66
N VAL A 211 -19.23 -11.33 14.19
CA VAL A 211 -20.57 -11.65 14.70
C VAL A 211 -21.50 -12.11 13.58
N PHE A 212 -21.51 -11.41 12.44
CA PHE A 212 -22.29 -11.83 11.27
C PHE A 212 -21.83 -13.19 10.75
N TRP A 213 -20.52 -13.43 10.68
CA TRP A 213 -19.99 -14.74 10.31
C TRP A 213 -20.47 -15.84 11.27
N ALA A 214 -20.40 -15.61 12.59
CA ALA A 214 -20.88 -16.58 13.58
C ALA A 214 -22.39 -16.85 13.43
N LEU A 215 -23.21 -15.81 13.23
CA LEU A 215 -24.66 -15.96 13.02
C LEU A 215 -25.01 -16.69 11.73
N LEU A 216 -24.23 -16.49 10.67
CA LEU A 216 -24.40 -17.17 9.39
C LEU A 216 -23.98 -18.64 9.47
N THR A 217 -22.87 -18.96 10.16
CA THR A 217 -22.49 -20.36 10.44
C THR A 217 -23.55 -21.09 11.28
N ALA A 218 -24.26 -20.38 12.15
CA ALA A 218 -25.40 -20.90 12.91
C ALA A 218 -26.71 -21.02 12.10
N LYS A 219 -26.67 -20.75 10.78
CA LYS A 219 -27.82 -20.81 9.85
C LYS A 219 -29.01 -19.93 10.28
N ASN A 220 -28.75 -18.78 10.88
CA ASN A 220 -29.81 -17.84 11.26
C ASN A 220 -30.38 -17.15 10.01
N GLN A 221 -31.71 -17.24 9.81
CA GLN A 221 -32.43 -16.68 8.67
C GLN A 221 -32.37 -15.14 8.62
N TRP A 222 -32.37 -14.47 9.77
CA TRP A 222 -32.27 -13.00 9.80
C TRP A 222 -30.96 -12.49 9.21
N ALA A 223 -29.84 -13.16 9.53
CA ALA A 223 -28.52 -12.77 9.04
C ALA A 223 -28.37 -13.04 7.53
N HIS A 224 -28.92 -14.14 7.02
CA HIS A 224 -28.95 -14.43 5.59
C HIS A 224 -29.75 -13.35 4.84
N ASN A 225 -30.96 -13.06 5.29
CA ASN A 225 -31.81 -12.04 4.65
C ASN A 225 -31.15 -10.64 4.69
N ALA A 226 -30.50 -10.26 5.78
CA ALA A 226 -29.80 -8.98 5.90
C ALA A 226 -28.60 -8.86 4.96
N VAL A 227 -27.85 -9.95 4.76
CA VAL A 227 -26.68 -9.99 3.87
C VAL A 227 -27.10 -10.03 2.40
N GLU A 228 -28.11 -10.82 2.06
CA GLU A 228 -28.67 -10.87 0.70
C GLU A 228 -29.30 -9.53 0.28
N THR A 229 -30.07 -8.90 1.17
CA THR A 229 -30.67 -7.57 0.89
C THR A 229 -29.58 -6.50 0.73
N MET A 230 -28.53 -6.53 1.56
CA MET A 230 -27.41 -5.59 1.44
C MET A 230 -26.62 -5.80 0.14
N ALA A 231 -26.34 -7.06 -0.24
CA ALA A 231 -25.65 -7.38 -1.48
C ALA A 231 -26.50 -7.05 -2.72
N GLY A 232 -27.80 -7.35 -2.68
CA GLY A 232 -28.76 -7.03 -3.74
C GLY A 232 -28.90 -5.51 -3.96
N SER A 233 -28.94 -4.72 -2.88
CA SER A 233 -29.06 -3.26 -2.97
C SER A 233 -27.90 -2.59 -3.70
N VAL A 234 -26.72 -3.20 -3.72
CA VAL A 234 -25.54 -2.68 -4.43
C VAL A 234 -25.68 -2.80 -5.95
N LEU A 235 -26.47 -3.76 -6.43
CA LEU A 235 -26.76 -3.98 -7.85
C LEU A 235 -27.99 -3.19 -8.31
N GLU A 236 -28.77 -2.63 -7.39
CA GLU A 236 -29.96 -1.86 -7.69
C GLU A 236 -29.65 -0.39 -7.96
N LEU A 237 -30.03 0.07 -9.15
CA LEU A 237 -29.96 1.47 -9.57
C LEU A 237 -30.64 2.49 -8.61
N PRO A 238 -31.84 2.24 -8.03
CA PRO A 238 -32.46 3.20 -7.11
C PRO A 238 -31.63 3.46 -5.85
N ALA A 239 -30.89 2.47 -5.33
CA ALA A 239 -30.07 2.64 -4.15
C ALA A 239 -28.94 3.67 -4.39
N TRP A 240 -28.32 3.64 -5.57
CA TRP A 240 -27.28 4.59 -5.96
C TRP A 240 -27.83 6.01 -6.17
N ILE A 241 -29.05 6.15 -6.69
CA ILE A 241 -29.70 7.47 -6.83
C ILE A 241 -29.98 8.06 -5.44
N CYS A 242 -30.52 7.27 -4.51
CA CYS A 242 -30.75 7.70 -3.13
C CYS A 242 -29.43 8.06 -2.44
N ALA A 243 -28.39 7.25 -2.61
CA ALA A 243 -27.06 7.53 -2.07
C ALA A 243 -26.46 8.82 -2.65
N ALA A 244 -26.59 9.05 -3.96
CA ALA A 244 -26.15 10.27 -4.62
C ALA A 244 -26.84 11.51 -4.04
N ALA A 245 -28.15 11.46 -3.85
CA ALA A 245 -28.92 12.58 -3.28
C ALA A 245 -28.46 12.92 -1.86
N ILE A 246 -28.29 11.91 -1.01
CA ILE A 246 -27.80 12.07 0.37
C ILE A 246 -26.38 12.62 0.39
N LEU A 247 -25.49 12.08 -0.45
CA LEU A 247 -24.09 12.51 -0.55
C LEU A 247 -23.96 13.93 -1.12
N LEU A 248 -24.86 14.34 -2.01
CA LEU A 248 -24.88 15.69 -2.55
C LEU A 248 -25.26 16.70 -1.45
N ALA A 249 -26.32 16.42 -0.68
CA ALA A 249 -26.71 17.25 0.46
C ALA A 249 -25.59 17.36 1.50
N LEU A 250 -24.98 16.22 1.88
CA LEU A 250 -23.82 16.18 2.77
C LEU A 250 -22.60 16.88 2.17
N GLY A 251 -22.39 16.77 0.86
CA GLY A 251 -21.32 17.45 0.12
C GLY A 251 -21.42 18.96 0.25
N VAL A 252 -22.61 19.53 -0.01
CA VAL A 252 -22.86 20.96 0.10
C VAL A 252 -22.62 21.46 1.53
N VAL A 253 -23.20 20.79 2.53
CA VAL A 253 -23.03 21.16 3.95
C VAL A 253 -21.57 21.06 4.39
N SER A 254 -20.88 19.98 4.01
CA SER A 254 -19.50 19.74 4.42
C SER A 254 -18.50 20.71 3.76
N VAL A 255 -18.71 21.07 2.49
CA VAL A 255 -17.90 22.09 1.78
C VAL A 255 -18.13 23.46 2.38
N TRP A 256 -19.39 23.84 2.64
CA TRP A 256 -19.70 25.11 3.30
C TRP A 256 -19.01 25.22 4.67
N TRP A 257 -19.08 24.16 5.46
CA TRP A 257 -18.42 24.12 6.77
C TRP A 257 -16.89 24.15 6.68
N ALA A 258 -16.31 23.43 5.71
CA ALA A 258 -14.87 23.44 5.45
C ALA A 258 -14.38 24.84 5.04
N VAL A 259 -15.12 25.56 4.20
CA VAL A 259 -14.79 26.93 3.77
C VAL A 259 -14.75 27.89 4.96
N GLN A 260 -15.74 27.83 5.86
CA GLN A 260 -15.75 28.66 7.07
C GLN A 260 -14.58 28.35 8.00
N ARG A 261 -14.25 27.06 8.19
CA ARG A 261 -13.22 26.61 9.13
C ARG A 261 -11.80 26.71 8.61
N ASN A 262 -11.58 26.72 7.29
CA ASN A 262 -10.26 26.89 6.67
C ASN A 262 -9.57 28.21 7.10
N ARG A 263 -10.34 29.22 7.51
CA ARG A 263 -9.82 30.50 8.05
C ARG A 263 -9.10 30.35 9.41
N HIS A 264 -9.35 29.28 10.15
CA HIS A 264 -8.80 29.07 11.50
C HIS A 264 -7.58 28.14 11.54
N ILE A 265 -7.13 27.64 10.39
CA ILE A 265 -5.96 26.76 10.33
C ILE A 265 -4.69 27.58 10.56
N GLY A 266 -3.93 27.25 11.60
CA GLY A 266 -2.67 27.90 11.94
C GLY A 266 -1.55 27.58 10.95
N SER A 267 -0.63 28.52 10.74
CA SER A 267 0.56 28.36 9.86
C SER A 267 1.43 27.14 10.21
N ARG A 268 1.54 26.83 11.51
CA ARG A 268 2.31 25.69 12.02
C ARG A 268 1.75 24.33 11.59
N SER A 269 0.42 24.17 11.53
CA SER A 269 -0.19 22.90 11.10
C SER A 269 -0.14 22.72 9.58
N LEU A 270 -0.23 23.81 8.81
CA LEU A 270 -0.01 23.82 7.36
C LEU A 270 1.40 23.33 7.01
N ARG A 271 2.42 23.86 7.70
CA ARG A 271 3.82 23.46 7.53
C ARG A 271 4.06 21.99 7.85
N SER A 272 3.61 21.52 9.02
CA SER A 272 3.83 20.12 9.42
C SER A 272 3.15 19.13 8.47
N SER A 273 2.00 19.52 7.91
CA SER A 273 1.24 18.69 6.97
C SER A 273 1.92 18.67 5.58
N GLY A 274 2.47 19.81 5.15
CA GLY A 274 3.32 19.90 3.95
C GLY A 274 4.57 19.04 4.04
N GLU A 275 5.29 19.08 5.17
CA GLU A 275 6.44 18.22 5.40
C GLU A 275 6.06 16.73 5.39
N SER A 276 4.93 16.33 5.99
CA SER A 276 4.47 14.94 5.94
C SER A 276 4.06 14.52 4.54
N GLN A 277 3.39 15.40 3.78
CA GLN A 277 3.01 15.12 2.40
C GLN A 277 4.25 14.92 1.53
N GLN A 278 5.27 15.76 1.68
CA GLN A 278 6.53 15.63 0.94
C GLN A 278 7.30 14.37 1.31
N ARG A 279 7.33 13.99 2.59
CA ARG A 279 7.95 12.73 3.01
C ARG A 279 7.20 11.52 2.45
N VAL A 280 5.86 11.55 2.42
CA VAL A 280 5.04 10.47 1.86
C VAL A 280 5.16 10.41 0.34
N LEU A 281 5.06 11.54 -0.36
CA LEU A 281 5.25 11.62 -1.80
C LEU A 281 6.67 11.21 -2.20
N GLY A 282 7.68 11.68 -1.47
CA GLY A 282 9.07 11.27 -1.65
C GLY A 282 9.26 9.77 -1.46
N ALA A 283 8.64 9.18 -0.43
CA ALA A 283 8.64 7.74 -0.20
C ALA A 283 7.91 6.96 -1.31
N LEU A 284 6.79 7.48 -1.82
CA LEU A 284 6.02 6.87 -2.92
C LEU A 284 6.79 6.94 -4.24
N MET A 285 7.37 8.10 -4.58
CA MET A 285 8.22 8.30 -5.76
C MET A 285 9.48 7.44 -5.71
N GLN A 286 10.07 7.27 -4.52
CA GLN A 286 11.20 6.37 -4.31
C GLN A 286 10.80 4.90 -4.27
N ALA A 287 9.50 4.58 -4.32
CA ALA A 287 8.96 3.26 -3.97
C ALA A 287 9.57 2.70 -2.66
N ASP A 288 10.07 3.59 -1.80
CA ASP A 288 10.83 3.24 -0.62
C ASP A 288 9.97 3.50 0.62
N GLY A 289 9.15 2.51 0.95
CA GLY A 289 8.33 2.57 2.15
C GLY A 289 9.11 2.52 3.47
N ARG A 290 10.46 2.58 3.45
CA ARG A 290 11.30 2.73 4.66
C ARG A 290 10.98 4.01 5.42
N ALA A 291 10.67 5.11 4.72
CA ALA A 291 10.41 6.42 5.35
C ALA A 291 8.97 6.57 5.89
N GLY A 292 7.98 6.00 5.21
CA GLY A 292 6.56 6.19 5.54
C GLY A 292 6.03 5.35 6.72
N THR A 293 6.80 4.39 7.23
CA THR A 293 6.34 3.40 8.22
C THR A 293 7.03 3.49 9.58
N ALA A 294 7.79 4.56 9.84
CA ALA A 294 8.49 4.73 11.11
C ALA A 294 7.49 4.76 12.29
N PRO A 295 7.57 3.79 13.23
CA PRO A 295 6.64 3.73 14.34
C PRO A 295 6.82 4.92 15.27
N SER A 296 5.73 5.40 15.87
CA SER A 296 5.78 6.49 16.84
C SER A 296 6.76 6.18 17.98
N THR A 297 7.49 7.21 18.45
CA THR A 297 8.49 7.12 19.53
C THR A 297 7.95 6.45 20.80
N ALA A 298 6.65 6.66 21.11
CA ALA A 298 5.96 6.01 22.22
C ALA A 298 5.75 4.50 22.04
N ALA A 299 5.48 4.02 20.82
CA ALA A 299 5.40 2.59 20.51
C ALA A 299 6.77 1.92 20.56
N ILE A 300 7.83 2.65 20.15
CA ILE A 300 9.22 2.20 20.23
C ILE A 300 9.63 1.94 21.69
N GLY A 301 9.23 2.80 22.64
CA GLY A 301 9.55 2.65 24.06
C GLY A 301 9.00 1.38 24.69
N ARG A 302 7.72 1.04 24.44
CA ARG A 302 7.11 -0.21 24.93
C ARG A 302 7.73 -1.44 24.27
N ARG A 303 7.88 -1.42 22.94
CA ARG A 303 8.53 -2.49 22.17
C ARG A 303 10.00 -2.69 22.55
N ARG A 304 10.70 -1.66 23.05
CA ARG A 304 12.09 -1.74 23.54
C ARG A 304 12.22 -2.58 24.81
N ARG A 305 11.27 -2.50 25.74
CA ARG A 305 11.30 -3.30 26.98
C ARG A 305 11.06 -4.78 26.70
N TRP A 306 10.04 -5.07 25.87
CA TRP A 306 9.71 -6.45 25.47
C TRP A 306 10.81 -7.07 24.61
N GLY A 307 11.29 -6.34 23.60
CA GLY A 307 12.37 -6.81 22.73
C GLY A 307 13.69 -7.04 23.46
N ARG A 308 13.99 -6.29 24.53
CA ARG A 308 15.21 -6.53 25.34
C ARG A 308 15.18 -7.87 26.08
N ARG A 309 14.01 -8.34 26.53
CA ARG A 309 13.86 -9.64 27.21
C ARG A 309 14.07 -10.80 26.23
N ILE A 310 13.42 -10.73 25.06
CA ILE A 310 13.51 -11.77 24.02
C ILE A 310 14.91 -11.86 23.42
N THR A 311 15.62 -10.73 23.31
CA THR A 311 16.93 -10.67 22.65
C THR A 311 18.12 -10.67 23.60
N ALA A 312 17.91 -10.94 24.89
CA ALA A 312 18.98 -10.90 25.90
C ALA A 312 20.08 -11.94 25.63
N ASN A 313 19.69 -13.13 25.17
CA ASN A 313 20.60 -14.27 24.98
C ASN A 313 21.07 -14.45 23.53
N LEU A 314 20.70 -13.54 22.62
CA LEU A 314 21.04 -13.64 21.20
C LEU A 314 22.39 -12.98 20.89
N PRO A 315 23.15 -13.51 19.90
CA PRO A 315 24.35 -12.85 19.40
C PRO A 315 24.05 -11.42 18.95
N VAL A 316 25.03 -10.52 19.07
CA VAL A 316 24.85 -9.06 18.85
C VAL A 316 24.18 -8.74 17.50
N ALA A 317 24.59 -9.41 16.41
CA ALA A 317 24.00 -9.21 15.08
C ALA A 317 22.52 -9.64 15.01
N TRP A 318 22.17 -10.80 15.59
CA TRP A 318 20.80 -11.29 15.68
C TRP A 318 19.94 -10.41 16.59
N ARG A 319 20.51 -9.93 17.69
CA ARG A 319 19.86 -8.99 18.60
C ARG A 319 19.48 -7.70 17.89
N ILE A 320 20.36 -7.14 17.05
CA ILE A 320 20.08 -5.92 16.27
C ILE A 320 18.95 -6.18 15.26
N LEU A 321 19.03 -7.28 14.51
CA LEU A 321 18.02 -7.68 13.52
C LEU A 321 16.64 -7.88 14.15
N VAL A 322 16.55 -8.69 15.20
CA VAL A 322 15.30 -8.99 15.90
C VAL A 322 14.73 -7.74 16.59
N LEU A 323 15.57 -6.93 17.23
CA LEU A 323 15.11 -5.66 17.81
C LEU A 323 14.58 -4.71 16.73
N ARG A 324 15.18 -4.68 15.54
CA ARG A 324 14.72 -3.83 14.44
C ARG A 324 13.42 -4.35 13.83
N TRP A 325 13.30 -5.65 13.66
CA TRP A 325 12.08 -6.33 13.22
C TRP A 325 10.91 -6.04 14.19
N ILE A 326 11.12 -6.17 15.49
CA ILE A 326 10.11 -5.90 16.54
C ILE A 326 9.81 -4.40 16.66
N ARG A 327 10.85 -3.54 16.76
CA ARG A 327 10.67 -2.09 16.96
C ARG A 327 10.02 -1.46 15.75
N GLY A 328 10.53 -1.75 14.56
CA GLY A 328 10.06 -1.22 13.28
C GLY A 328 8.67 -1.72 12.89
N GLY A 329 8.17 -2.79 13.51
CA GLY A 329 6.85 -3.34 13.18
C GLY A 329 6.79 -3.99 11.79
N TYR A 330 7.94 -4.36 11.21
CA TYR A 330 8.00 -4.97 9.88
C TYR A 330 7.30 -6.35 9.83
N TRP A 331 7.08 -6.97 10.98
CA TRP A 331 6.29 -8.19 11.14
C TRP A 331 4.79 -7.98 10.94
N GLN A 332 4.28 -6.76 11.18
CA GLN A 332 2.83 -6.50 11.20
C GLN A 332 2.22 -6.63 9.81
N ALA A 333 2.97 -6.27 8.76
CA ALA A 333 2.50 -6.43 7.38
C ALA A 333 2.41 -7.91 6.98
N ALA A 334 3.43 -8.72 7.27
CA ALA A 334 3.43 -10.14 6.94
C ALA A 334 2.45 -10.94 7.79
N GLY A 335 2.43 -10.69 9.11
CA GLY A 335 1.47 -11.32 10.01
C GLY A 335 0.03 -10.91 9.72
N GLY A 336 -0.21 -9.63 9.42
CA GLY A 336 -1.53 -9.14 9.01
C GLY A 336 -1.99 -9.75 7.69
N TYR A 337 -1.09 -9.92 6.72
CA TYR A 337 -1.39 -10.60 5.46
C TYR A 337 -1.72 -12.09 5.67
N LEU A 338 -0.94 -12.81 6.48
CA LEU A 338 -1.21 -14.21 6.81
C LEU A 338 -2.58 -14.37 7.49
N LEU A 339 -2.89 -13.52 8.47
CA LEU A 339 -4.21 -13.53 9.14
C LEU A 339 -5.35 -13.23 8.17
N LEU A 340 -5.14 -12.26 7.26
CA LEU A 340 -6.14 -11.91 6.26
C LEU A 340 -6.38 -13.04 5.26
N VAL A 341 -5.32 -13.68 4.77
CA VAL A 341 -5.44 -14.84 3.86
C VAL A 341 -6.14 -16.00 4.55
N MET A 342 -5.77 -16.32 5.80
CA MET A 342 -6.41 -17.38 6.56
C MET A 342 -7.88 -17.10 6.85
N ALA A 343 -8.22 -15.84 7.19
CA ALA A 343 -9.61 -15.43 7.37
C ALA A 343 -10.40 -15.57 6.06
N LEU A 344 -9.89 -15.03 4.95
CA LEU A 344 -10.55 -15.12 3.64
C LEU A 344 -10.75 -16.57 3.19
N ALA A 345 -9.72 -17.42 3.34
CA ALA A 345 -9.80 -18.83 2.98
C ALA A 345 -10.77 -19.63 3.86
N ALA A 346 -11.00 -19.21 5.10
CA ALA A 346 -11.92 -19.88 6.02
C ALA A 346 -13.37 -19.40 5.89
N THR A 347 -13.59 -18.12 5.49
CA THR A 347 -14.92 -17.49 5.49
C THR A 347 -15.54 -17.36 4.10
N VAL A 348 -14.75 -17.37 3.02
CA VAL A 348 -15.24 -17.11 1.66
C VAL A 348 -15.19 -18.37 0.79
N GLU A 349 -16.34 -18.77 0.25
CA GLU A 349 -16.50 -20.02 -0.49
C GLU A 349 -15.67 -20.04 -1.78
N GLN A 350 -15.71 -18.94 -2.53
CA GLN A 350 -15.05 -18.83 -3.83
C GLN A 350 -13.51 -18.80 -3.72
N VAL A 351 -12.97 -18.42 -2.55
CA VAL A 351 -11.53 -18.25 -2.31
C VAL A 351 -10.85 -19.58 -1.98
N ALA A 352 -11.59 -20.63 -1.61
CA ALA A 352 -11.05 -21.96 -1.31
C ALA A 352 -10.71 -22.76 -2.59
N ASN A 353 -9.81 -22.22 -3.42
CA ASN A 353 -9.39 -22.80 -4.69
C ASN A 353 -7.83 -22.80 -4.80
N PRO A 354 -7.23 -23.63 -5.67
CA PRO A 354 -5.77 -23.69 -5.81
C PRO A 354 -5.18 -22.44 -6.49
N LEU A 355 -5.94 -21.73 -7.33
CA LEU A 355 -5.45 -20.52 -8.01
C LEU A 355 -5.26 -19.34 -7.05
N SER A 356 -6.16 -19.16 -6.09
CA SER A 356 -6.07 -18.17 -5.02
C SER A 356 -4.90 -18.47 -4.10
N ALA A 357 -4.62 -19.75 -3.82
CA ALA A 357 -3.45 -20.15 -3.05
C ALA A 357 -2.14 -19.74 -3.76
N VAL A 358 -2.05 -19.89 -5.09
CA VAL A 358 -0.90 -19.37 -5.88
C VAL A 358 -0.76 -17.85 -5.71
N VAL A 359 -1.86 -17.11 -5.81
CA VAL A 359 -1.89 -15.66 -5.59
C VAL A 359 -1.41 -15.30 -4.17
N PHE A 360 -1.82 -16.07 -3.15
CA PHE A 360 -1.41 -15.84 -1.77
C PHE A 360 0.09 -16.05 -1.56
N TYR A 361 0.66 -17.10 -2.17
CA TYR A 361 2.11 -17.31 -2.15
C TYR A 361 2.87 -16.19 -2.87
N LEU A 362 2.36 -15.73 -4.02
CA LEU A 362 2.97 -14.64 -4.78
C LEU A 362 2.96 -13.33 -3.97
N GLY A 363 1.81 -12.97 -3.39
CA GLY A 363 1.67 -11.78 -2.54
C GLY A 363 2.58 -11.84 -1.32
N LEU A 364 2.63 -13.00 -0.64
CA LEU A 364 3.53 -13.21 0.51
C LEU A 364 5.00 -13.11 0.09
N GLY A 365 5.41 -13.69 -1.04
CA GLY A 365 6.79 -13.65 -1.53
C GLY A 365 7.30 -12.23 -1.79
N VAL A 366 6.49 -11.40 -2.45
CA VAL A 366 6.79 -9.99 -2.69
C VAL A 366 6.88 -9.22 -1.37
N LEU A 367 5.90 -9.42 -0.48
CA LEU A 367 5.80 -8.72 0.78
C LEU A 367 6.93 -9.10 1.75
N LEU A 368 7.34 -10.36 1.79
CA LEU A 368 8.52 -10.83 2.53
C LEU A 368 9.79 -10.19 1.98
N THR A 369 9.98 -10.18 0.66
CA THR A 369 11.17 -9.58 0.02
C THR A 369 11.33 -8.11 0.40
N ILE A 370 10.24 -7.34 0.36
CA ILE A 370 10.24 -5.92 0.74
C ILE A 370 10.45 -5.73 2.24
N ASN A 371 9.78 -6.51 3.11
CA ASN A 371 9.91 -6.32 4.56
C ASN A 371 11.27 -6.76 5.10
N VAL A 372 11.79 -7.90 4.64
CA VAL A 372 13.08 -8.46 5.07
C VAL A 372 14.23 -7.59 4.59
N SER A 373 14.17 -7.11 3.35
CA SER A 373 15.20 -6.22 2.81
C SER A 373 15.34 -4.94 3.62
N ARG A 374 14.23 -4.37 4.11
CA ARG A 374 14.26 -3.19 4.99
C ARG A 374 14.98 -3.47 6.30
N VAL A 375 14.77 -4.65 6.90
CA VAL A 375 15.38 -5.05 8.18
C VAL A 375 16.88 -5.25 8.03
N ILE A 376 17.32 -5.79 6.89
CA ILE A 376 18.71 -6.18 6.64
C ILE A 376 19.56 -5.05 6.03
N ALA A 377 18.96 -4.13 5.26
CA ALA A 377 19.64 -3.05 4.54
C ALA A 377 20.84 -2.38 5.26
N PRO A 378 20.71 -1.82 6.49
CA PRO A 378 21.81 -1.09 7.13
C PRO A 378 23.00 -1.98 7.49
N LEU A 379 22.79 -3.29 7.72
CA LEU A 379 23.91 -4.22 7.94
C LEU A 379 24.72 -4.47 6.65
N LEU A 380 24.11 -4.24 5.49
CA LEU A 380 24.73 -4.45 4.19
C LEU A 380 25.30 -3.15 3.58
N THR A 381 24.65 -2.01 3.83
CA THR A 381 24.99 -0.74 3.18
C THR A 381 25.87 0.18 4.06
N GLN A 382 25.73 0.14 5.39
CA GLN A 382 26.43 1.07 6.27
C GLN A 382 27.77 0.49 6.76
N ARG A 383 28.87 0.90 6.13
CA ARG A 383 30.23 0.50 6.53
C ARG A 383 30.57 0.93 7.97
N GLN A 384 30.09 2.09 8.41
CA GLN A 384 30.29 2.58 9.79
C GLN A 384 29.74 1.60 10.83
N LEU A 385 28.59 0.98 10.55
CA LEU A 385 27.98 0.02 11.46
C LEU A 385 28.79 -1.28 11.55
N THR A 386 29.43 -1.70 10.45
CA THR A 386 30.37 -2.83 10.46
C THR A 386 31.65 -2.54 11.25
N GLN A 387 32.14 -1.29 11.20
CA GLN A 387 33.31 -0.84 11.96
C GLN A 387 33.01 -0.76 13.47
N HIS A 388 31.87 -0.19 13.86
CA HIS A 388 31.45 -0.12 15.26
C HIS A 388 31.16 -1.48 15.91
N LEU A 389 30.78 -2.49 15.10
CA LEU A 389 30.53 -3.84 15.59
C LEU A 389 31.82 -4.68 15.71
N GLY A 390 32.94 -4.23 15.16
CA GLY A 390 34.22 -4.96 15.20
C GLY A 390 34.18 -6.35 14.54
N GLN A 391 33.21 -6.60 13.65
CA GLN A 391 33.02 -7.90 13.00
C GLN A 391 33.28 -7.83 11.50
N PRO A 392 33.84 -8.91 10.89
CA PRO A 392 34.05 -8.92 9.45
C PRO A 392 32.71 -8.88 8.70
N ALA A 393 32.66 -8.06 7.64
CA ALA A 393 31.45 -7.86 6.83
C ALA A 393 30.88 -9.18 6.27
N ALA A 394 31.74 -10.16 6.00
CA ALA A 394 31.39 -11.52 5.61
C ALA A 394 30.47 -12.23 6.64
N LYS A 395 30.82 -12.14 7.93
CA LYS A 395 30.06 -12.76 9.03
C LYS A 395 28.71 -12.08 9.23
N LEU A 396 28.66 -10.75 9.09
CA LEU A 396 27.43 -9.97 9.16
C LEU A 396 26.48 -10.31 7.99
N LYS A 397 27.00 -10.40 6.76
CA LYS A 397 26.25 -10.85 5.57
C LYS A 397 25.65 -12.25 5.75
N ARG A 398 26.45 -13.20 6.26
CA ARG A 398 25.99 -14.57 6.54
C ARG A 398 24.89 -14.59 7.61
N SER A 399 25.04 -13.81 8.69
CA SER A 399 24.03 -13.72 9.74
C SER A 399 22.71 -13.11 9.25
N ALA A 400 22.78 -12.11 8.36
CA ALA A 400 21.61 -11.51 7.75
C ALA A 400 20.90 -12.47 6.78
N ALA A 401 21.67 -13.22 5.97
CA ALA A 401 21.13 -14.25 5.09
C ALA A 401 20.41 -15.35 5.88
N LEU A 402 21.00 -15.84 6.97
CA LEU A 402 20.36 -16.82 7.85
C LEU A 402 19.06 -16.30 8.46
N PHE A 403 19.04 -15.05 8.94
CA PHE A 403 17.82 -14.44 9.46
C PHE A 403 16.72 -14.35 8.39
N ALA A 404 17.08 -13.95 7.17
CA ALA A 404 16.15 -13.87 6.04
C ALA A 404 15.50 -15.23 5.74
N VAL A 405 16.32 -16.29 5.68
CA VAL A 405 15.87 -17.66 5.39
C VAL A 405 14.96 -18.19 6.50
N ILE A 406 15.34 -18.05 7.76
CA ILE A 406 14.51 -18.54 8.88
C ILE A 406 13.16 -17.83 8.88
N TYR A 407 13.15 -16.51 8.69
CA TYR A 407 11.91 -15.74 8.69
C TYR A 407 11.01 -16.08 7.50
N SER A 408 11.56 -16.22 6.28
CA SER A 408 10.79 -16.61 5.11
C SER A 408 10.27 -18.05 5.22
N ALA A 409 11.08 -18.98 5.76
CA ALA A 409 10.68 -20.37 6.00
C ALA A 409 9.52 -20.45 7.00
N VAL A 410 9.58 -19.71 8.11
CA VAL A 410 8.48 -19.68 9.10
C VAL A 410 7.21 -19.09 8.48
N ALA A 411 7.31 -17.99 7.73
CA ALA A 411 6.13 -17.36 7.12
C ALA A 411 5.48 -18.24 6.03
N LEU A 412 6.29 -18.84 5.15
CA LEU A 412 5.80 -19.78 4.13
C LEU A 412 5.29 -21.08 4.76
N GLY A 413 5.93 -21.56 5.83
CA GLY A 413 5.49 -22.71 6.62
C GLY A 413 4.13 -22.47 7.29
N LEU A 414 3.91 -21.28 7.85
CA LEU A 414 2.62 -20.90 8.43
C LEU A 414 1.52 -20.82 7.36
N LEU A 415 1.82 -20.29 6.18
CA LEU A 415 0.85 -20.23 5.08
C LEU A 415 0.52 -21.64 4.54
N THR A 416 1.53 -22.45 4.25
CA THR A 416 1.36 -23.84 3.79
C THR A 416 0.62 -24.70 4.80
N GLY A 417 1.03 -24.65 6.07
CA GLY A 417 0.37 -25.37 7.16
C GLY A 417 -1.06 -24.88 7.39
N GLY A 418 -1.29 -23.56 7.37
CA GLY A 418 -2.61 -22.98 7.51
C GLY A 418 -3.57 -23.39 6.39
N LEU A 419 -3.15 -23.26 5.12
CA LEU A 419 -3.94 -23.71 3.98
C LEU A 419 -4.16 -25.23 3.98
N GLY A 420 -3.20 -26.00 4.49
CA GLY A 420 -3.34 -27.45 4.69
C GLY A 420 -4.36 -27.83 5.76
N LEU A 421 -4.38 -27.13 6.90
CA LEU A 421 -5.37 -27.32 7.97
C LEU A 421 -6.80 -26.98 7.50
N LEU A 422 -6.93 -25.95 6.68
CA LEU A 422 -8.22 -25.61 6.05
C LEU A 422 -8.59 -26.60 4.93
N GLY A 423 -7.66 -27.46 4.50
CA GLY A 423 -7.89 -28.40 3.40
C GLY A 423 -7.82 -27.76 2.01
N VAL A 424 -7.39 -26.50 1.86
CA VAL A 424 -7.17 -25.91 0.54
C VAL A 424 -5.99 -26.57 -0.17
N ALA A 425 -4.94 -26.93 0.57
CA ALA A 425 -3.77 -27.63 0.05
C ALA A 425 -3.80 -29.12 0.43
N HIS A 426 -3.59 -30.01 -0.55
CA HIS A 426 -3.45 -31.44 -0.28
C HIS A 426 -2.01 -31.78 0.12
N LEU A 427 -1.79 -32.06 1.40
CA LEU A 427 -0.46 -32.31 1.98
C LEU A 427 0.01 -33.78 1.88
N GLY A 428 -0.53 -34.57 0.94
CA GLY A 428 -0.19 -35.99 0.77
C GLY A 428 1.31 -36.28 0.53
N GLY A 429 2.08 -35.27 0.12
CA GLY A 429 3.54 -35.32 -0.07
C GLY A 429 4.31 -34.36 0.84
N PHE A 430 4.28 -34.56 2.16
CA PHE A 430 4.93 -33.68 3.15
C PHE A 430 6.38 -33.32 2.80
N TRP A 431 7.16 -34.31 2.35
CA TRP A 431 8.57 -34.11 1.97
C TRP A 431 8.75 -33.13 0.80
N TRP A 432 7.90 -33.22 -0.23
CA TRP A 432 7.94 -32.32 -1.38
C TRP A 432 7.54 -30.89 -1.00
N TRP A 433 6.52 -30.74 -0.15
CA TRP A 433 6.14 -29.45 0.42
C TRP A 433 7.27 -28.83 1.25
N SER A 434 7.92 -29.62 2.11
CA SER A 434 9.03 -29.16 2.93
C SER A 434 10.22 -28.68 2.06
N ALA A 435 10.57 -29.45 1.02
CA ALA A 435 11.62 -29.08 0.08
C ALA A 435 11.27 -27.79 -0.70
N ALA A 436 10.01 -27.64 -1.12
CA ALA A 436 9.56 -26.47 -1.86
C ALA A 436 9.55 -25.21 -0.99
N VAL A 437 9.15 -25.32 0.29
CA VAL A 437 9.24 -24.24 1.27
C VAL A 437 10.70 -23.84 1.52
N VAL A 438 11.61 -24.81 1.65
CA VAL A 438 13.04 -24.53 1.83
C VAL A 438 13.62 -23.79 0.63
N VAL A 439 13.39 -24.28 -0.60
CA VAL A 439 13.90 -23.62 -1.82
C VAL A 439 13.27 -22.24 -2.02
N GLY A 440 11.96 -22.10 -1.80
CA GLY A 440 11.28 -20.81 -1.85
C GLY A 440 11.80 -19.82 -0.79
N SER A 441 12.08 -20.30 0.43
CA SER A 441 12.63 -19.47 1.51
C SER A 441 14.03 -18.93 1.18
N LEU A 442 14.87 -19.77 0.54
CA LEU A 442 16.22 -19.41 0.07
C LEU A 442 16.16 -18.39 -1.07
N GLY A 443 15.24 -18.55 -2.02
CA GLY A 443 15.08 -17.61 -3.13
C GLY A 443 14.50 -16.26 -2.71
N VAL A 444 13.51 -16.24 -1.81
CA VAL A 444 13.01 -15.00 -1.19
C VAL A 444 14.11 -14.31 -0.38
N ALA A 445 14.92 -15.08 0.35
CA ALA A 445 16.09 -14.53 1.03
C ALA A 445 17.10 -13.92 0.05
N ALA A 446 17.37 -14.57 -1.08
CA ALA A 446 18.31 -14.08 -2.10
C ALA A 446 17.82 -12.79 -2.75
N ALA A 447 16.55 -12.75 -3.10
CA ALA A 447 15.88 -11.54 -3.58
C ALA A 447 15.93 -10.41 -2.53
N SER A 448 15.69 -10.72 -1.25
CA SER A 448 15.71 -9.72 -0.18
C SER A 448 17.11 -9.13 0.03
N LEU A 449 18.17 -9.93 -0.08
CA LEU A 449 19.56 -9.46 0.00
C LEU A 449 19.92 -8.59 -1.21
N GLY A 450 19.54 -9.00 -2.42
CA GLY A 450 19.74 -8.20 -3.62
C GLY A 450 19.00 -6.86 -3.55
N HIS A 451 17.77 -6.87 -3.04
CA HIS A 451 16.97 -5.67 -2.82
C HIS A 451 17.53 -4.78 -1.68
N ALA A 452 18.12 -5.39 -0.64
CA ALA A 452 18.71 -4.67 0.48
C ALA A 452 20.04 -3.99 0.15
N GLN A 453 20.81 -4.54 -0.79
CA GLN A 453 22.11 -4.00 -1.22
C GLN A 453 21.98 -2.82 -2.19
N ARG A 454 20.76 -2.42 -2.55
CA ARG A 454 20.53 -1.22 -3.34
C ARG A 454 21.10 -0.01 -2.60
N LYS A 455 21.89 0.78 -3.31
CA LYS A 455 22.33 2.10 -2.83
C LYS A 455 21.09 2.98 -2.68
N GLU A 456 21.10 3.87 -1.69
CA GLU A 456 20.07 4.92 -1.58
C GLU A 456 20.04 5.71 -2.88
N ARG A 457 18.83 5.93 -3.42
CA ARG A 457 18.65 6.58 -4.72
C ARG A 457 19.07 8.03 -4.61
N ASP A 458 20.25 8.33 -5.13
CA ASP A 458 20.65 9.69 -5.39
C ASP A 458 20.06 10.09 -6.74
N TRP A 459 18.85 10.65 -6.71
CA TRP A 459 18.11 11.05 -7.91
C TRP A 459 18.85 12.11 -8.71
N GLU A 460 19.69 12.94 -8.09
CA GLU A 460 20.55 13.87 -8.83
C GLU A 460 21.60 13.13 -9.65
N SER A 461 22.18 12.06 -9.10
CA SER A 461 23.10 11.20 -9.85
C SER A 461 22.39 10.36 -10.91
N LEU A 462 21.16 9.90 -10.65
CA LEU A 462 20.39 9.07 -11.60
C LEU A 462 19.79 9.91 -12.73
N LEU A 463 19.26 11.10 -12.44
CA LEU A 463 18.75 12.03 -13.44
C LEU A 463 19.90 12.75 -14.17
N GLY A 464 21.01 13.02 -13.47
CA GLY A 464 22.23 13.59 -14.06
C GLY A 464 23.03 12.59 -14.91
N ALA A 465 22.96 11.29 -14.62
CA ALA A 465 23.55 10.23 -15.45
C ALA A 465 22.56 9.60 -16.45
N ALA A 466 21.27 9.88 -16.33
CA ALA A 466 20.26 9.46 -17.30
C ALA A 466 20.30 10.37 -18.52
N THR A 467 21.29 10.16 -19.38
CA THR A 467 21.35 10.79 -20.70
C THR A 467 20.27 10.26 -21.66
N SER A 468 19.53 9.21 -21.28
CA SER A 468 18.40 8.65 -22.06
C SER A 468 17.39 7.89 -21.18
N ASP A 469 16.11 7.93 -21.56
CA ASP A 469 15.01 7.20 -20.90
C ASP A 469 15.25 5.69 -20.77
N THR A 470 16.05 5.13 -21.68
CA THR A 470 16.46 3.72 -21.66
C THR A 470 17.30 3.35 -20.43
N THR A 471 18.12 4.27 -19.92
CA THR A 471 18.93 4.03 -18.72
C THR A 471 18.06 4.01 -17.46
N ILE A 472 17.07 4.90 -17.38
CA ILE A 472 16.07 4.93 -16.31
C ILE A 472 15.24 3.63 -16.33
N ALA A 473 14.78 3.22 -17.52
CA ALA A 473 14.03 1.98 -17.68
C ALA A 473 14.86 0.75 -17.27
N LEU A 474 16.15 0.72 -17.60
CA LEU A 474 17.05 -0.39 -17.25
C LEU A 474 17.32 -0.46 -15.74
N VAL A 475 17.44 0.69 -15.08
CA VAL A 475 17.52 0.77 -13.61
C VAL A 475 16.23 0.26 -12.98
N LEU A 476 15.05 0.74 -13.42
CA LEU A 476 13.76 0.27 -12.93
C LEU A 476 13.54 -1.24 -13.20
N PHE A 477 13.97 -1.73 -14.35
CA PHE A 477 13.90 -3.16 -14.69
C PHE A 477 14.83 -4.00 -13.80
N SER A 478 16.05 -3.55 -13.55
CA SER A 478 16.98 -4.23 -12.62
C SER A 478 16.39 -4.34 -11.23
N GLU A 479 15.58 -3.35 -10.84
CA GLU A 479 14.87 -3.37 -9.58
C GLU A 479 13.73 -4.40 -9.58
N LEU A 480 12.88 -4.38 -10.59
CA LEU A 480 11.77 -5.32 -10.73
C LEU A 480 12.28 -6.77 -10.84
N ALA A 481 13.43 -6.97 -11.49
CA ALA A 481 14.07 -8.28 -11.64
C ALA A 481 14.34 -8.95 -10.29
N THR A 482 14.66 -8.21 -9.22
CA THR A 482 14.83 -8.82 -7.88
C THR A 482 13.54 -9.41 -7.32
N LEU A 483 12.38 -8.80 -7.62
CA LEU A 483 11.07 -9.32 -7.23
C LEU A 483 10.67 -10.51 -8.11
N VAL A 484 10.94 -10.43 -9.42
CA VAL A 484 10.73 -11.55 -10.36
C VAL A 484 11.51 -12.79 -9.94
N ARG A 485 12.76 -12.63 -9.49
CA ARG A 485 13.58 -13.73 -8.95
C ARG A 485 12.97 -14.36 -7.70
N ALA A 486 12.37 -13.56 -6.81
CA ALA A 486 11.65 -14.08 -5.65
C ALA A 486 10.46 -14.95 -6.09
N VAL A 487 9.67 -14.47 -7.04
CA VAL A 487 8.50 -15.20 -7.57
C VAL A 487 8.92 -16.48 -8.28
N ALA A 488 9.97 -16.43 -9.10
CA ALA A 488 10.49 -17.60 -9.81
C ALA A 488 10.97 -18.70 -8.85
N SER A 489 11.49 -18.34 -7.68
CA SER A 489 11.89 -19.32 -6.66
C SER A 489 10.73 -20.05 -5.98
N LEU A 490 9.50 -19.52 -6.08
CA LEU A 490 8.28 -20.14 -5.57
C LEU A 490 7.63 -21.09 -6.59
N ALA A 491 8.20 -21.25 -7.79
CA ALA A 491 7.65 -22.11 -8.84
C ALA A 491 7.35 -23.57 -8.39
N PRO A 492 8.20 -24.24 -7.58
CA PRO A 492 7.87 -25.56 -7.05
C PRO A 492 6.63 -25.57 -6.14
N LEU A 493 6.42 -24.50 -5.35
CA LEU A 493 5.21 -24.35 -4.53
C LEU A 493 3.98 -24.13 -5.41
N PHE A 494 4.09 -23.32 -6.46
CA PHE A 494 2.98 -23.11 -7.40
C PHE A 494 2.56 -24.41 -8.09
N ALA A 495 3.53 -25.24 -8.52
CA ALA A 495 3.26 -26.54 -9.11
C ALA A 495 2.57 -27.50 -8.12
N LEU A 496 3.01 -27.55 -6.86
CA LEU A 496 2.39 -28.39 -5.83
C LEU A 496 0.97 -27.96 -5.48
N VAL A 497 0.69 -26.65 -5.51
CA VAL A 497 -0.65 -26.11 -5.28
C VAL A 497 -1.59 -26.46 -6.42
N LEU A 498 -1.15 -26.28 -7.67
CA LEU A 498 -1.99 -26.49 -8.86
C LEU A 498 -2.20 -27.97 -9.18
N SER A 499 -1.20 -28.81 -8.93
CA SER A 499 -1.21 -30.22 -9.29
C SER A 499 -0.55 -31.06 -8.19
N PRO A 500 -1.25 -31.34 -7.08
CA PRO A 500 -0.68 -32.02 -5.92
C PRO A 500 -0.35 -33.50 -6.15
N GLN A 501 -0.92 -34.11 -7.20
CA GLN A 501 -0.73 -35.53 -7.54
C GLN A 501 0.38 -35.79 -8.55
N THR A 502 0.72 -34.81 -9.39
CA THR A 502 1.80 -34.95 -10.37
C THR A 502 3.12 -34.54 -9.75
N GLY A 503 4.16 -35.35 -9.94
CA GLY A 503 5.52 -34.97 -9.58
C GLY A 503 5.91 -33.64 -10.23
N ILE A 504 6.64 -32.81 -9.49
CA ILE A 504 7.09 -31.51 -9.99
C ILE A 504 8.11 -31.74 -11.11
N ALA A 505 7.90 -31.11 -12.26
CA ALA A 505 8.84 -31.18 -13.36
C ALA A 505 10.25 -30.69 -12.93
N TRP A 506 11.28 -31.48 -13.23
CA TRP A 506 12.68 -31.17 -12.89
C TRP A 506 13.16 -29.75 -13.30
N PRO A 507 12.70 -29.14 -14.43
CA PRO A 507 13.17 -27.81 -14.81
C PRO A 507 12.77 -26.73 -13.81
N LEU A 508 11.63 -26.89 -13.13
CA LEU A 508 11.15 -25.92 -12.13
C LEU A 508 12.02 -25.93 -10.87
N TRP A 509 12.51 -27.11 -10.48
CA TRP A 509 13.49 -27.24 -9.40
C TRP A 509 14.83 -26.60 -9.78
N MET A 510 15.30 -26.82 -11.00
CA MET A 510 16.55 -26.22 -11.49
C MET A 510 16.49 -24.69 -11.51
N ILE A 511 15.41 -24.11 -12.07
CA ILE A 511 15.24 -22.66 -12.14
C ILE A 511 15.15 -22.03 -10.73
N SER A 512 14.39 -22.64 -9.82
CA SER A 512 14.27 -22.14 -8.45
C SER A 512 15.58 -22.24 -7.67
N LEU A 513 16.35 -23.31 -7.84
CA LEU A 513 17.68 -23.45 -7.26
C LEU A 513 18.69 -22.44 -7.81
N LEU A 514 18.68 -22.17 -9.12
CA LEU A 514 19.54 -21.16 -9.73
C LEU A 514 19.33 -19.77 -9.11
N PHE A 515 18.08 -19.40 -8.82
CA PHE A 515 17.78 -18.12 -8.16
C PHE A 515 18.07 -18.11 -6.65
N ALA A 516 18.06 -19.27 -5.98
CA ALA A 516 18.45 -19.43 -4.57
C ALA A 516 19.98 -19.49 -4.35
N LEU A 517 20.74 -19.78 -5.41
CA LEU A 517 22.19 -20.03 -5.40
C LEU A 517 23.04 -18.92 -4.73
N PRO A 518 22.75 -17.61 -4.89
CA PRO A 518 23.54 -16.56 -4.24
C PRO A 518 23.52 -16.64 -2.71
N VAL A 519 22.39 -17.00 -2.10
CA VAL A 519 22.29 -17.21 -0.64
C VAL A 519 22.99 -18.48 -0.24
N LEU A 520 22.81 -19.55 -1.02
CA LEU A 520 23.39 -20.85 -0.73
C LEU A 520 24.93 -20.75 -0.67
N ARG A 521 25.56 -20.06 -1.62
CA ARG A 521 26.99 -19.75 -1.60
C ARG A 521 27.43 -18.96 -0.35
N LEU A 522 26.65 -17.95 0.04
CA LEU A 522 26.91 -17.14 1.25
C LEU A 522 26.79 -17.96 2.55
N LEU A 523 25.91 -18.97 2.57
CA LEU A 523 25.70 -19.84 3.73
C LEU A 523 26.78 -20.91 3.85
N VAL A 524 27.24 -21.47 2.73
CA VAL A 524 28.32 -22.47 2.65
C VAL A 524 29.70 -21.84 2.88
N GLY A 525 29.85 -20.53 2.64
CA GLY A 525 31.09 -19.79 2.90
C GLY A 525 31.96 -19.55 1.67
N GLU A 526 31.46 -19.85 0.47
CA GLU A 526 32.12 -19.52 -0.79
C GLU A 526 31.88 -18.04 -1.12
N PHE A 527 32.80 -17.17 -0.69
CA PHE A 527 32.79 -15.78 -1.09
C PHE A 527 33.27 -15.65 -2.55
N PRO A 528 32.61 -14.82 -3.38
CA PRO A 528 33.09 -14.55 -4.72
C PRO A 528 34.53 -14.02 -4.66
N ARG A 529 35.41 -14.58 -5.50
CA ARG A 529 36.85 -14.27 -5.58
C ARG A 529 37.15 -12.78 -5.79
N SER A 530 36.16 -11.96 -6.18
CA SER A 530 36.29 -10.51 -6.36
C SER A 530 36.36 -9.70 -5.06
N MET A 531 36.17 -10.29 -3.87
CA MET A 531 36.33 -9.59 -2.58
C MET A 531 37.65 -9.89 -1.85
N ARG A 532 38.65 -10.49 -2.53
CA ARG A 532 40.02 -10.68 -1.99
C ARG A 532 40.97 -9.52 -2.32
N ARG A 533 40.46 -8.33 -2.68
CA ARG A 533 41.27 -7.12 -2.83
C ARG A 533 40.69 -6.00 -1.99
#